data_AF-A0A4Z1HCN6-F1
#
_entry.id   AF-A0A4Z1HCN6-F1
#
_cell.length_a   1.000
_cell.length_b   1.000
_cell.length_c   1.000
_cell.angle_alpha   90.00
_cell.angle_beta   90.00
_cell.angle_gamma   90.00
#
_symmetry.space_group_name_H-M   'P 1'
#
loop_
_entity.id
_entity.type
_entity.pdbx_description
1 polymer ?
#
loop_
_entity_poly.entity_id
_entity_poly.type
_entity_poly.pdbx_seq_one_letter_code
_entity_poly.pdbx_strand_id
1 'polypeptide(L)'
;MNSTQRSGQRKDSGRVVGGCYEIHKELLAGAGLFERLGDVQAINLAKGSEIFDYLVQWLYAPGHFFKVPEIKIVLKLWILADGIEFPRLQNYCMDFTQNHYLRNDKFMDLDELKYVFGATEGGYMGDNLLLKFCVAQLHFQNNSEGSTAVAYFLRTVPIAIVAYLDYETWYNVDSDNAPRSRESFPCEFHVHDTDEDREDCQIKLE
;
A
#
# COMPACT_ATOMS: atom_id res chain seq x y z
N MET A 1 35.63 -3.99 43.59
CA MET A 1 34.28 -3.41 43.42
C MET A 1 34.23 -2.78 42.04
N ASN A 2 33.53 -3.43 41.10
CA ASN A 2 33.24 -2.89 39.78
C ASN A 2 32.14 -1.82 39.90
N SER A 3 32.29 -0.71 39.17
CA SER A 3 31.14 0.09 38.72
C SER A 3 31.55 0.96 37.55
N THR A 4 31.13 0.49 36.38
CA THR A 4 31.34 0.99 35.03
C THR A 4 30.67 2.35 34.83
N GLN A 5 31.41 3.34 34.31
CA GLN A 5 30.84 4.56 33.75
C GLN A 5 30.03 4.19 32.50
N ARG A 6 28.70 4.29 32.59
CA ARG A 6 27.82 4.23 31.42
C ARG A 6 27.89 5.54 30.65
N SER A 7 28.24 5.43 29.37
CA SER A 7 28.18 6.49 28.38
C SER A 7 26.77 7.08 28.31
N GLY A 8 26.68 8.40 28.49
CA GLY A 8 25.47 9.14 28.18
C GLY A 8 25.29 9.15 26.67
N GLN A 9 24.28 8.43 26.17
CA GLN A 9 23.74 8.69 24.84
C GLN A 9 23.25 10.14 24.80
N ARG A 10 23.88 10.97 23.96
CA ARG A 10 23.37 12.31 23.65
C ARG A 10 22.07 12.15 22.87
N LYS A 11 20.96 12.49 23.53
CA LYS A 11 19.71 12.88 22.87
C LYS A 11 19.84 14.36 22.54
N ASP A 12 20.11 14.67 21.29
CA ASP A 12 20.04 16.05 20.81
C ASP A 12 18.66 16.30 20.19
N SER A 13 18.07 17.44 20.54
CA SER A 13 16.64 17.71 20.49
C SER A 13 16.21 18.56 19.28
N GLY A 14 15.14 18.10 18.61
CA GLY A 14 13.99 18.81 18.00
C GLY A 14 14.08 20.24 17.44
N ARG A 15 13.64 20.40 16.19
CA ARG A 15 12.91 21.59 15.70
C ARG A 15 12.01 21.24 14.50
N VAL A 16 10.73 21.60 14.56
CA VAL A 16 9.76 21.44 13.44
C VAL A 16 9.36 22.80 12.90
N VAL A 17 9.75 23.06 11.65
CA VAL A 17 8.92 23.66 10.59
C VAL A 17 9.36 22.94 9.30
N GLY A 18 8.50 22.06 8.76
CA GLY A 18 8.86 21.13 7.66
C GLY A 18 9.31 19.73 8.11
N GLY A 19 8.84 19.28 9.27
CA GLY A 19 9.10 18.02 10.00
C GLY A 19 10.23 17.11 9.51
N CYS A 20 11.35 17.09 10.24
CA CYS A 20 12.32 16.00 10.18
C CYS A 20 11.89 14.91 11.16
N TYR A 21 11.76 13.67 10.70
CA TYR A 21 11.48 12.51 11.55
C TYR A 21 12.78 11.77 11.83
N GLU A 22 13.02 11.44 13.09
CA GLU A 22 14.11 10.55 13.50
C GLU A 22 13.53 9.14 13.68
N ILE A 23 13.94 8.22 12.81
CA ILE A 23 13.46 6.84 12.78
C ILE A 23 14.65 5.93 13.08
N HIS A 24 14.47 4.97 13.99
CA HIS A 24 15.49 3.97 14.26
C HIS A 24 15.71 3.08 13.03
N LYS A 25 16.97 2.90 12.60
CA LYS A 25 17.34 2.21 11.36
C LYS A 25 16.80 0.77 11.31
N GLU A 26 16.76 0.09 12.45
CA GLU A 26 16.22 -1.26 12.58
C GLU A 26 14.74 -1.38 12.20
N LEU A 27 13.95 -0.30 12.32
CA LEU A 27 12.54 -0.31 11.93
C LEU A 27 12.35 -0.26 10.41
N LEU A 28 13.38 0.18 9.68
CA LEU A 28 13.40 0.25 8.21
C LEU A 28 14.06 -0.99 7.58
N ALA A 29 14.36 -2.02 8.37
CA ALA A 29 14.86 -3.29 7.84
C ALA A 29 13.84 -3.90 6.86
N GLY A 30 14.31 -4.31 5.68
CA GLY A 30 13.46 -4.78 4.58
C GLY A 30 12.85 -3.67 3.73
N ALA A 31 13.26 -2.40 3.90
CA ALA A 31 12.93 -1.31 2.99
C ALA A 31 14.09 -1.10 2.00
N GLY A 32 13.95 -1.61 0.78
CA GLY A 32 15.03 -1.72 -0.21
C GLY A 32 15.73 -0.40 -0.52
N LEU A 33 14.99 0.72 -0.56
CA LEU A 33 15.58 2.05 -0.75
C LEU A 33 16.58 2.39 0.36
N PHE A 34 16.21 2.16 1.62
CA PHE A 34 17.05 2.50 2.77
C PHE A 34 18.24 1.55 2.91
N GLU A 35 18.07 0.28 2.54
CA GLU A 35 19.16 -0.70 2.51
C GLU A 35 20.25 -0.30 1.50
N ARG A 36 19.85 0.15 0.30
CA ARG A 36 20.79 0.62 -0.71
C ARG A 36 21.47 1.95 -0.37
N LEU A 37 20.79 2.82 0.36
CA LEU A 37 21.33 4.14 0.74
C LEU A 37 22.36 4.06 1.89
N GLY A 38 22.45 2.92 2.61
CA GLY A 38 23.53 2.66 3.56
C GLY A 38 23.56 3.62 4.75
N ASP A 39 24.55 4.53 4.76
CA ASP A 39 24.83 5.48 5.85
C ASP A 39 24.29 6.89 5.59
N VAL A 40 23.44 7.08 4.57
CA VAL A 40 22.77 8.36 4.32
C VAL A 40 21.91 8.74 5.55
N GLN A 41 22.18 9.92 6.11
CA GLN A 41 21.56 10.37 7.37
C GLN A 41 20.22 11.10 7.19
N ALA A 42 19.89 11.53 5.98
CA ALA A 42 18.65 12.26 5.70
C ALA A 42 18.18 12.01 4.26
N ILE A 43 16.88 11.72 4.12
CA ILE A 43 16.21 11.55 2.84
C ILE A 43 15.00 12.47 2.82
N ASN A 44 14.89 13.27 1.75
CA ASN A 44 13.72 14.09 1.53
C ASN A 44 12.75 13.31 0.63
N LEU A 45 11.59 12.93 1.15
CA LEU A 45 10.52 12.37 0.34
C LEU A 45 9.44 13.43 0.19
N ALA A 46 9.12 13.77 -1.06
CA ALA A 46 8.07 14.73 -1.40
C ALA A 46 6.68 14.11 -1.16
N LYS A 47 6.28 13.95 0.09
CA LYS A 47 4.93 13.51 0.51
C LYS A 47 4.44 14.37 1.66
N GLY A 48 3.11 14.49 1.78
CA GLY A 48 2.47 15.30 2.82
C GLY A 48 2.82 14.78 4.23
N SER A 49 2.95 15.71 5.19
CA SER A 49 3.34 15.40 6.57
C SER A 49 2.44 14.35 7.23
N GLU A 50 1.15 14.36 6.92
CA GLU A 50 0.18 13.39 7.46
C GLU A 50 0.52 11.94 7.07
N ILE A 51 0.95 11.69 5.83
CA ILE A 51 1.31 10.33 5.38
C ILE A 51 2.50 9.81 6.19
N PHE A 52 3.45 10.69 6.49
CA PHE A 52 4.61 10.36 7.31
C PHE A 52 4.25 10.10 8.77
N ASP A 53 3.29 10.83 9.34
CA ASP A 53 2.80 10.54 10.69
C ASP A 53 2.23 9.11 10.77
N TYR A 54 1.53 8.65 9.73
CA TYR A 54 1.03 7.28 9.65
C TYR A 54 2.14 6.25 9.42
N LEU A 55 3.14 6.54 8.57
CA LEU A 55 4.32 5.69 8.41
C LEU A 55 5.03 5.50 9.76
N VAL A 56 5.33 6.60 10.46
CA VAL A 56 6.04 6.55 11.74
C VAL A 56 5.23 5.80 12.80
N GLN A 57 3.92 6.07 12.91
CA GLN A 57 3.06 5.28 13.81
C GLN A 57 3.12 3.79 13.50
N TRP A 58 3.03 3.41 12.23
CA TRP A 58 3.08 2.01 11.83
C TRP A 58 4.43 1.37 12.14
N LEU A 59 5.54 2.08 11.94
CA LEU A 59 6.89 1.56 12.23
C LEU A 59 7.08 1.24 13.72
N TYR A 60 6.60 2.11 14.61
CA TYR A 60 6.76 1.93 16.05
C TYR A 60 5.66 1.07 16.68
N ALA A 61 4.49 1.00 16.05
CA ALA A 61 3.35 0.23 16.54
C ALA A 61 2.53 -0.36 15.38
N PRO A 62 3.03 -1.43 14.71
CA PRO A 62 2.34 -2.03 13.57
C PRO A 62 0.89 -2.41 13.92
N GLY A 63 -0.05 -2.00 13.08
CA GLY A 63 -1.48 -2.25 13.29
C GLY A 63 -2.18 -1.37 14.32
N HIS A 64 -1.47 -0.48 15.02
CA HIS A 64 -1.99 0.31 16.13
C HIS A 64 -1.86 1.81 15.84
N PHE A 65 -2.78 2.34 15.03
CA PHE A 65 -2.88 3.77 14.79
C PHE A 65 -3.64 4.49 15.90
N PHE A 66 -3.18 5.68 16.30
CA PHE A 66 -3.91 6.51 17.28
C PHE A 66 -5.29 6.92 16.77
N LYS A 67 -5.41 7.13 15.46
CA LYS A 67 -6.66 7.38 14.74
C LYS A 67 -6.70 6.45 13.53
N VAL A 68 -7.81 5.74 13.34
CA VAL A 68 -8.02 4.91 12.15
C VAL A 68 -7.82 5.77 10.89
N PRO A 69 -6.89 5.41 9.99
CA PRO A 69 -6.64 6.19 8.79
C PRO A 69 -7.85 6.16 7.86
N GLU A 70 -8.10 7.29 7.19
CA GLU A 70 -9.01 7.31 6.05
C GLU A 70 -8.42 6.48 4.90
N ILE A 71 -9.28 5.83 4.11
CA ILE A 71 -8.82 4.93 3.05
C ILE A 71 -7.90 5.64 2.03
N LYS A 72 -8.16 6.93 1.74
CA LYS A 72 -7.28 7.76 0.90
C LYS A 72 -5.86 7.89 1.45
N ILE A 73 -5.69 7.91 2.77
CA ILE A 73 -4.38 7.93 3.41
C ILE A 73 -3.69 6.58 3.27
N VAL A 74 -4.42 5.48 3.41
CA VAL A 74 -3.88 4.12 3.24
C VAL A 74 -3.41 3.89 1.80
N LEU A 75 -4.17 4.32 0.79
CA LEU A 75 -3.76 4.24 -0.61
C LEU A 75 -2.49 5.05 -0.88
N LYS A 76 -2.40 6.26 -0.30
CA LYS A 76 -1.19 7.09 -0.36
C LYS A 76 0.01 6.44 0.34
N LEU A 77 -0.23 5.79 1.47
CA LEU A 77 0.80 5.08 2.24
C LEU A 77 1.30 3.85 1.47
N TRP A 78 0.43 3.13 0.78
CA TRP A 78 0.83 2.02 -0.12
C TRP A 78 1.77 2.52 -1.22
N ILE A 79 1.43 3.62 -1.91
CA ILE A 79 2.27 4.20 -2.96
C ILE A 79 3.61 4.71 -2.42
N LEU A 80 3.61 5.27 -1.20
CA LEU A 80 4.86 5.63 -0.53
C LEU A 80 5.70 4.38 -0.25
N ALA A 81 5.08 3.32 0.28
CA ALA A 81 5.74 2.05 0.60
C ALA A 81 6.37 1.41 -0.64
N ASP A 82 5.68 1.44 -1.78
CA ASP A 82 6.20 1.04 -3.08
C ASP A 82 7.46 1.84 -3.46
N GLY A 83 7.39 3.17 -3.36
CA GLY A 83 8.51 4.05 -3.68
C GLY A 83 9.74 3.94 -2.77
N ILE A 84 9.57 3.40 -1.55
CA ILE A 84 10.69 3.08 -0.64
C ILE A 84 11.02 1.58 -0.62
N GLU A 85 10.35 0.80 -1.48
CA GLU A 85 10.45 -0.66 -1.60
C GLU A 85 10.29 -1.36 -0.26
N PHE A 86 9.14 -1.18 0.38
CA PHE A 86 8.84 -1.76 1.69
C PHE A 86 7.65 -2.73 1.64
N PRO A 87 7.86 -3.99 1.22
CA PRO A 87 6.80 -4.98 0.98
C PRO A 87 5.87 -5.20 2.17
N ARG A 88 6.43 -5.24 3.39
CA ARG A 88 5.64 -5.44 4.62
C ARG A 88 4.59 -4.34 4.83
N LEU A 89 4.92 -3.10 4.48
CA LEU A 89 3.99 -1.98 4.57
C LEU A 89 2.99 -1.99 3.40
N GLN A 90 3.42 -2.37 2.19
CA GLN A 90 2.51 -2.56 1.04
C GLN A 90 1.45 -3.62 1.36
N ASN A 91 1.85 -4.77 1.90
CA ASN A 91 0.94 -5.86 2.25
C ASN A 91 -0.02 -5.45 3.37
N TYR A 92 0.48 -4.77 4.41
CA TYR A 92 -0.38 -4.20 5.44
C TYR A 92 -1.43 -3.23 4.88
N CYS A 93 -1.02 -2.33 3.98
CA CYS A 93 -1.94 -1.38 3.36
C CYS A 93 -2.96 -2.08 2.45
N MET A 94 -2.56 -3.15 1.75
CA MET A 94 -3.46 -3.95 0.92
C MET A 94 -4.50 -4.68 1.77
N ASP A 95 -4.07 -5.35 2.85
CA ASP A 95 -4.97 -5.98 3.82
C ASP A 95 -6.00 -4.99 4.37
N PHE A 96 -5.54 -3.80 4.76
CA PHE A 96 -6.44 -2.75 5.24
C PHE A 96 -7.44 -2.34 4.15
N THR A 97 -6.97 -2.18 2.92
CA THR A 97 -7.79 -1.75 1.77
C THR A 97 -8.85 -2.79 1.42
N GLN A 98 -8.48 -4.07 1.29
CA GLN A 98 -9.43 -5.16 1.05
C GLN A 98 -10.49 -5.23 2.16
N ASN A 99 -10.06 -5.20 3.42
CA ASN A 99 -10.97 -5.24 4.57
C ASN A 99 -11.91 -4.04 4.63
N HIS A 100 -11.43 -2.84 4.27
CA HIS A 100 -12.24 -1.63 4.25
C HIS A 100 -13.41 -1.78 3.29
N TYR A 101 -13.15 -2.15 2.04
CA TYR A 101 -14.21 -2.26 1.04
C TYR A 101 -15.10 -3.49 1.25
N LEU A 102 -14.55 -4.60 1.76
CA LEU A 102 -15.32 -5.79 2.10
C LEU A 102 -16.34 -5.50 3.21
N ARG A 103 -15.89 -4.93 4.34
CA ARG A 103 -16.74 -4.71 5.53
C ARG A 103 -17.82 -3.66 5.31
N ASN A 104 -17.57 -2.70 4.43
CA ASN A 104 -18.54 -1.65 4.12
C ASN A 104 -19.47 -2.02 2.97
N ASP A 105 -19.26 -3.20 2.34
CA ASP A 105 -19.90 -3.62 1.10
C ASP A 105 -19.91 -2.50 0.03
N LYS A 106 -18.74 -1.91 -0.20
CA LYS A 106 -18.54 -0.83 -1.16
C LYS A 106 -17.51 -1.19 -2.22
N PHE A 107 -17.67 -0.61 -3.41
CA PHE A 107 -16.61 -0.51 -4.40
C PHE A 107 -15.68 0.65 -4.06
N MET A 108 -14.51 0.66 -4.69
CA MET A 108 -13.65 1.84 -4.65
C MET A 108 -14.36 3.02 -5.32
N ASP A 109 -14.30 4.19 -4.70
CA ASP A 109 -14.89 5.38 -5.28
C ASP A 109 -14.11 5.81 -6.53
N LEU A 110 -14.80 6.40 -7.51
CA LEU A 110 -14.18 6.83 -8.77
C LEU A 110 -13.02 7.82 -8.55
N ASP A 111 -13.12 8.68 -7.54
CA ASP A 111 -12.05 9.62 -7.18
C ASP A 111 -10.80 8.90 -6.63
N GLU A 112 -11.00 7.78 -5.92
CA GLU A 112 -9.92 6.96 -5.36
C GLU A 112 -9.22 6.19 -6.46
N LEU A 113 -10.00 5.58 -7.37
CA LEU A 113 -9.49 4.94 -8.57
C LEU A 113 -8.69 5.94 -9.40
N LYS A 114 -9.27 7.11 -9.71
CA LYS A 114 -8.60 8.16 -10.48
C LYS A 114 -7.27 8.59 -9.84
N TYR A 115 -7.25 8.69 -8.51
CA TYR A 115 -6.02 9.00 -7.78
C TYR A 115 -4.96 7.89 -7.95
N VAL A 116 -5.33 6.63 -7.77
CA VAL A 116 -4.39 5.50 -7.91
C VAL A 116 -3.83 5.45 -9.33
N PHE A 117 -4.70 5.43 -10.34
CA PHE A 117 -4.29 5.38 -11.75
C PHE A 117 -3.36 6.54 -12.13
N GLY A 118 -3.62 7.76 -11.63
CA GLY A 118 -2.73 8.90 -11.85
C GLY A 118 -1.41 8.81 -11.09
N ALA A 119 -1.41 8.24 -9.88
CA ALA A 119 -0.22 8.11 -9.05
C ALA A 119 0.69 6.94 -9.46
N THR A 120 0.15 5.95 -10.18
CA THR A 120 0.88 4.80 -10.73
C THR A 120 1.08 4.90 -12.25
N GLU A 121 0.98 6.10 -12.81
CA GLU A 121 1.18 6.32 -14.24
C GLU A 121 2.56 5.85 -14.70
N GLY A 122 2.60 5.03 -15.76
CA GLY A 122 3.83 4.40 -16.27
C GLY A 122 4.20 3.08 -15.61
N GLY A 123 3.52 2.67 -14.54
CA GLY A 123 3.65 1.33 -13.97
C GLY A 123 2.94 0.26 -14.79
N TYR A 124 3.58 -0.90 -14.98
CA TYR A 124 2.92 -2.06 -15.59
C TYR A 124 2.02 -2.76 -14.56
N MET A 125 0.79 -3.13 -14.96
CA MET A 125 -0.20 -3.74 -14.05
C MET A 125 0.30 -5.04 -13.41
N GLY A 126 1.08 -5.84 -14.14
CA GLY A 126 1.66 -7.07 -13.61
C GLY A 126 2.61 -6.83 -12.42
N ASP A 127 3.25 -5.67 -12.39
CA ASP A 127 4.24 -5.31 -11.37
C ASP A 127 3.63 -4.43 -10.26
N ASN A 128 2.46 -3.81 -10.53
CA ASN A 128 1.78 -2.93 -9.59
C ASN A 128 0.50 -3.59 -9.05
N LEU A 129 0.62 -4.23 -7.89
CA LEU A 129 -0.47 -4.98 -7.29
C LEU A 129 -1.65 -4.10 -6.82
N LEU A 130 -1.40 -2.82 -6.49
CA LEU A 130 -2.48 -1.88 -6.20
C LEU A 130 -3.28 -1.54 -7.47
N LEU A 131 -2.60 -1.35 -8.59
CA LEU A 131 -3.24 -1.16 -9.90
C LEU A 131 -4.06 -2.39 -10.29
N LYS A 132 -3.48 -3.59 -10.14
CA LYS A 132 -4.17 -4.87 -10.37
C LYS A 132 -5.43 -4.99 -9.51
N PHE A 133 -5.35 -4.64 -8.23
CA PHE A 133 -6.51 -4.61 -7.34
C PHE A 133 -7.59 -3.62 -7.82
N CYS A 134 -7.20 -2.41 -8.22
CA CYS A 134 -8.14 -1.39 -8.73
C CYS A 134 -8.86 -1.86 -10.01
N VAL A 135 -8.15 -2.52 -10.92
CA VAL A 135 -8.76 -3.06 -12.13
C VAL A 135 -9.70 -4.22 -11.82
N ALA A 136 -9.32 -5.11 -10.90
CA ALA A 136 -10.21 -6.18 -10.45
C ALA A 136 -11.50 -5.63 -9.82
N GLN A 137 -11.42 -4.54 -9.04
CA GLN A 137 -12.60 -3.83 -8.52
C GLN A 137 -13.50 -3.29 -9.63
N LEU A 138 -12.91 -2.65 -10.65
CA LEU A 138 -13.65 -2.13 -11.80
C LEU A 138 -14.36 -3.23 -12.58
N HIS A 139 -13.67 -4.36 -12.83
CA HIS A 139 -14.26 -5.53 -13.49
C HIS A 139 -15.44 -6.06 -12.67
N PHE A 140 -15.24 -6.28 -11.37
CA PHE A 140 -16.27 -6.81 -10.50
C PHE A 140 -17.48 -5.86 -10.39
N GLN A 141 -17.25 -4.54 -10.34
CA GLN A 141 -18.32 -3.54 -10.35
C GLN A 141 -19.09 -3.55 -11.69
N ASN A 142 -18.38 -3.67 -12.81
CA ASN A 142 -18.98 -3.75 -14.15
C ASN A 142 -19.96 -4.93 -14.26
N ASN A 143 -19.62 -6.06 -13.63
CA ASN A 143 -20.46 -7.26 -13.61
C ASN A 143 -21.61 -7.18 -12.57
N SER A 144 -21.41 -6.47 -11.45
CA SER A 144 -22.36 -6.46 -10.33
C SER A 144 -23.41 -5.35 -10.38
N GLU A 145 -23.02 -4.10 -10.69
CA GLU A 145 -23.89 -2.92 -10.61
C GLU A 145 -24.23 -2.30 -11.98
N GLY A 146 -23.72 -2.91 -13.06
CA GLY A 146 -23.96 -2.50 -14.43
C GLY A 146 -22.89 -1.56 -15.00
N SER A 147 -22.72 -1.63 -16.31
CA SER A 147 -21.54 -1.11 -17.02
C SER A 147 -21.46 0.41 -17.16
N THR A 148 -22.47 1.18 -16.75
CA THR A 148 -22.53 2.62 -17.08
C THR A 148 -21.51 3.44 -16.27
N ALA A 149 -21.37 3.19 -14.97
CA ALA A 149 -20.43 3.92 -14.12
C ALA A 149 -18.96 3.61 -14.52
N VAL A 150 -18.67 2.33 -14.78
CA VAL A 150 -17.36 1.88 -15.25
C VAL A 150 -17.05 2.44 -16.64
N ALA A 151 -17.99 2.37 -17.59
CA ALA A 151 -17.81 2.96 -18.91
C ALA A 151 -17.57 4.48 -18.86
N TYR A 152 -18.28 5.19 -17.97
CA TYR A 152 -18.03 6.62 -17.74
C TYR A 152 -16.63 6.84 -17.18
N PHE A 153 -16.22 6.09 -16.15
CA PHE A 153 -14.89 6.17 -15.57
C PHE A 153 -13.80 5.96 -16.62
N LEU A 154 -13.86 4.86 -17.37
CA LEU A 154 -12.89 4.52 -18.42
C LEU A 154 -12.80 5.61 -19.49
N ARG A 155 -13.91 6.25 -19.87
CA ARG A 155 -13.89 7.42 -20.79
C ARG A 155 -13.20 8.65 -20.22
N THR A 156 -13.27 8.85 -18.90
CA THR A 156 -12.71 10.03 -18.21
C THR A 156 -11.29 9.84 -17.69
N VAL A 157 -10.84 8.59 -17.54
CA VAL A 157 -9.50 8.22 -17.07
C VAL A 157 -8.85 7.31 -18.11
N PRO A 158 -8.31 7.87 -19.22
CA PRO A 158 -7.83 7.06 -20.34
C PRO A 158 -6.71 6.08 -19.97
N ILE A 159 -5.88 6.44 -18.99
CA ILE A 159 -4.82 5.56 -18.49
C ILE A 159 -5.36 4.26 -17.89
N ALA A 160 -6.60 4.27 -17.38
CA ALA A 160 -7.23 3.06 -16.87
C ALA A 160 -7.70 2.11 -17.97
N ILE A 161 -7.93 2.59 -19.20
CA ILE A 161 -8.43 1.77 -20.30
C ILE A 161 -7.46 0.64 -20.65
N VAL A 162 -6.17 0.95 -20.76
CA VAL A 162 -5.17 -0.05 -21.14
C VAL A 162 -5.09 -1.16 -20.09
N ALA A 163 -4.92 -0.78 -18.82
CA ALA A 163 -4.86 -1.74 -17.72
C ALA A 163 -6.16 -2.57 -17.61
N TYR A 164 -7.32 -1.94 -17.84
CA TYR A 164 -8.61 -2.63 -17.85
C TYR A 164 -8.70 -3.66 -18.99
N LEU A 165 -8.37 -3.29 -20.22
CA LEU A 165 -8.39 -4.20 -21.37
C LEU A 165 -7.37 -5.32 -21.24
N ASP A 166 -6.19 -5.04 -20.70
CA ASP A 166 -5.20 -6.06 -20.39
C ASP A 166 -5.80 -7.06 -19.39
N TYR A 167 -6.40 -6.57 -18.30
CA TYR A 167 -7.03 -7.45 -17.33
C TYR A 167 -8.13 -8.33 -17.96
N GLU A 168 -9.04 -7.78 -18.75
CA GLU A 168 -10.10 -8.55 -19.46
C GLU A 168 -9.53 -9.60 -20.41
N THR A 169 -8.36 -9.35 -21.01
CA THR A 169 -7.71 -10.28 -21.95
C THR A 169 -7.04 -11.45 -21.23
N TRP A 170 -6.34 -11.17 -20.13
CA TRP A 170 -5.51 -12.15 -19.42
C TRP A 170 -6.26 -12.90 -18.32
N TYR A 171 -7.19 -12.21 -17.66
CA TYR A 171 -8.00 -12.75 -16.58
C TYR A 171 -9.38 -13.08 -17.16
N ASN A 172 -9.41 -14.13 -17.98
CA ASN A 172 -10.63 -14.69 -18.56
C ASN A 172 -11.39 -15.48 -17.49
N VAL A 173 -11.82 -14.78 -16.44
CA VAL A 173 -12.44 -15.41 -15.28
C VAL A 173 -13.85 -14.88 -15.16
N ASP A 174 -14.81 -15.78 -15.40
CA ASP A 174 -16.18 -15.80 -14.86
C ASP A 174 -16.16 -15.80 -13.31
N SER A 175 -15.26 -15.03 -12.70
CA SER A 175 -15.05 -14.98 -11.27
C SER A 175 -16.04 -13.99 -10.68
N ASP A 176 -17.21 -14.51 -10.31
CA ASP A 176 -18.14 -13.88 -9.36
C ASP A 176 -17.49 -13.60 -7.99
N ASN A 177 -16.21 -13.93 -7.79
CA ASN A 177 -15.51 -13.67 -6.55
C ASN A 177 -15.15 -12.19 -6.41
N ALA A 178 -15.53 -11.60 -5.29
CA ALA A 178 -15.17 -10.24 -4.96
C ALA A 178 -13.64 -10.14 -4.72
N PRO A 179 -12.90 -9.25 -5.40
CA PRO A 179 -11.47 -9.01 -5.14
C PRO A 179 -11.18 -8.50 -3.73
N ARG A 180 -12.22 -8.04 -3.03
CA ARG A 180 -12.23 -7.64 -1.61
C ARG A 180 -12.11 -8.84 -0.67
N SER A 181 -12.51 -10.03 -1.12
CA SER A 181 -12.52 -11.25 -0.31
C SER A 181 -11.14 -11.87 -0.23
N ARG A 182 -10.59 -11.92 0.98
CA ARG A 182 -9.35 -12.66 1.26
C ARG A 182 -9.58 -14.18 1.34
N GLU A 183 -10.83 -14.65 1.43
CA GLU A 183 -11.12 -16.08 1.29
C GLU A 183 -10.92 -16.53 -0.16
N SER A 184 -11.34 -15.69 -1.11
CA SER A 184 -11.17 -15.97 -2.55
C SER A 184 -9.78 -15.57 -3.06
N PHE A 185 -9.21 -14.50 -2.51
CA PHE A 185 -7.94 -13.92 -2.93
C PHE A 185 -7.03 -13.61 -1.72
N PRO A 186 -6.51 -14.65 -1.05
CA PRO A 186 -5.80 -14.53 0.23
C PRO A 186 -4.55 -13.66 0.19
N CYS A 187 -3.80 -13.74 -0.93
CA CYS A 187 -2.52 -13.07 -1.11
C CYS A 187 -2.29 -12.57 -2.55
N GLU A 188 -3.32 -12.56 -3.40
CA GLU A 188 -3.22 -12.26 -4.85
C GLU A 188 -2.70 -10.85 -5.16
N PHE A 189 -2.93 -9.93 -4.23
CA PHE A 189 -2.54 -8.52 -4.32
C PHE A 189 -1.40 -8.16 -3.36
N HIS A 190 -0.71 -9.15 -2.79
CA HIS A 190 0.43 -8.96 -1.89
C HIS A 190 1.77 -9.11 -2.61
N VAL A 191 2.74 -8.30 -2.20
CA VAL A 191 4.13 -8.37 -2.64
C VAL A 191 4.80 -9.52 -1.91
N HIS A 192 5.42 -10.42 -2.67
CA HIS A 192 6.21 -11.54 -2.16
C HIS A 192 7.56 -11.51 -2.84
N ASP A 193 8.64 -11.58 -2.07
CA ASP A 193 10.00 -11.66 -2.62
C ASP A 193 10.41 -13.10 -2.91
N THR A 194 9.79 -14.06 -2.22
CA THR A 194 10.03 -15.50 -2.35
C THR A 194 8.72 -16.31 -2.33
N ASP A 195 8.80 -17.57 -2.80
CA ASP A 195 7.67 -18.51 -2.66
C ASP A 195 7.36 -18.80 -1.19
N GLU A 196 8.37 -18.79 -0.30
CA GLU A 196 8.18 -18.95 1.14
C GLU A 196 7.37 -17.80 1.74
N ASP A 197 7.64 -16.54 1.34
CA ASP A 197 6.84 -15.38 1.77
C ASP A 197 5.36 -15.52 1.36
N ARG A 198 5.12 -16.09 0.18
CA ARG A 198 3.78 -16.35 -0.33
C ARG A 198 3.06 -17.41 0.49
N GLU A 199 3.73 -18.51 0.82
CA GLU A 199 3.19 -19.56 1.68
C GLU A 199 2.86 -19.03 3.09
N ASP A 200 3.81 -18.31 3.71
CA ASP A 200 3.61 -17.66 5.01
C ASP A 200 2.44 -16.67 5.01
N CYS A 201 2.25 -15.97 3.90
CA CYS A 201 1.14 -15.03 3.74
C CYS A 201 -0.23 -15.74 3.68
N GLN A 202 -0.29 -16.93 3.06
CA GLN A 202 -1.52 -17.71 2.95
C GLN A 202 -1.92 -18.34 4.29
N ILE A 203 -0.95 -18.75 5.10
CA ILE A 203 -1.18 -19.41 6.40
C ILE A 203 -1.73 -18.45 7.46
N LYS A 204 -1.45 -17.13 7.37
CA LYS A 204 -1.92 -16.11 8.32
C LYS A 204 -3.43 -15.80 8.27
N LEU A 205 -4.22 -16.63 7.59
CA LEU A 205 -5.68 -16.53 7.46
C LEU A 205 -6.46 -17.49 8.37
N GLU A 206 -5.75 -18.36 9.11
CA GLU A 206 -6.28 -19.21 10.19
C GLU A 206 -6.11 -18.57 11.57
#